data_AF-A0A7Y7HVN2-F1
#
_entry.id   AF-A0A7Y7HVN2-F1
#
_cell.length_a   1.000
_cell.length_b   1.000
_cell.length_c   1.000
_cell.angle_alpha   90.00
_cell.angle_beta   90.00
_cell.angle_gamma   90.00
#
_symmetry.space_group_name_H-M   'P 1'
#
loop_
_entity.id
_entity.type
_entity.pdbx_description
1 polymer ?
#
loop_
_entity_poly.entity_id
_entity_poly.type
_entity_poly.pdbx_seq_one_letter_code
_entity_poly.pdbx_strand_id
1 'polypeptide(L)' 'MVMAVGMAVIMSVVMIVIMVVVIVVLAHASVPVEGSAICSSISLSTPLIWASAAE' A
#
# COMPACT_ATOMS: atom_id res chain seq x y z
N MET A 1 18.83 -1.75 -33.14
CA MET A 1 19.30 -1.06 -31.91
C MET A 1 18.27 -0.08 -31.36
N VAL A 2 17.83 0.93 -32.13
CA VAL A 2 16.88 1.97 -31.66
C VAL A 2 15.56 1.40 -31.09
N MET A 3 14.96 0.41 -31.76
CA MET A 3 13.69 -0.21 -31.32
C MET A 3 13.82 -0.98 -29.99
N ALA A 4 14.97 -1.63 -29.75
CA ALA A 4 15.22 -2.35 -28.50
C ALA A 4 15.38 -1.39 -27.31
N VAL A 5 16.07 -0.26 -27.54
CA VAL A 5 16.21 0.80 -26.54
C VAL A 5 14.84 1.43 -26.26
N GLY A 6 14.04 1.71 -27.30
CA GLY A 6 12.69 2.24 -27.14
C GLY A 6 11.80 1.34 -26.29
N MET A 7 11.82 0.03 -26.55
CA MET A 7 11.03 -0.94 -25.77
C MET A 7 11.48 -1.02 -24.31
N ALA A 8 12.80 -1.01 -24.06
CA ALA A 8 13.34 -1.05 -22.70
C ALA A 8 12.92 0.19 -21.89
N VAL A 9 12.90 1.37 -22.51
CA VAL A 9 12.44 2.62 -21.88
C VAL A 9 10.94 2.57 -21.61
N ILE A 10 10.13 2.08 -22.54
CA ILE A 10 8.68 1.96 -22.31
C ILE A 10 8.40 1.02 -21.13
N MET A 11 9.06 -0.15 -21.11
CA MET A 11 8.89 -1.12 -20.02
C MET A 11 9.33 -0.53 -18.67
N SER A 12 10.44 0.20 -18.62
CA SER A 12 10.90 0.82 -17.37
C SER A 12 9.93 1.89 -16.88
N VAL A 13 9.42 2.74 -17.77
CA VAL A 13 8.43 3.77 -17.43
C VAL A 13 7.16 3.12 -16.88
N VAL A 14 6.64 2.08 -17.54
CA VAL A 14 5.45 1.35 -17.08
C VAL A 14 5.68 0.76 -15.69
N MET A 15 6.82 0.12 -15.45
CA MET A 15 7.15 -0.46 -14.15
C MET A 15 7.22 0.61 -13.05
N ILE A 16 7.83 1.77 -13.33
CA ILE A 16 7.90 2.89 -12.37
C ILE A 16 6.49 3.38 -12.02
N VAL A 17 5.62 3.57 -13.01
CA VAL A 17 4.23 4.01 -12.78
C VAL A 17 3.49 3.02 -11.89
N ILE A 18 3.60 1.72 -12.16
CA ILE A 18 2.97 0.67 -11.34
C ILE A 18 3.48 0.74 -9.89
N MET A 19 4.80 0.84 -9.69
CA MET A 19 5.40 0.94 -8.36
C MET A 19 4.89 2.16 -7.60
N VAL A 20 4.82 3.33 -8.25
CA VAL A 20 4.30 4.56 -7.63
C VAL A 20 2.85 4.38 -7.22
N VAL A 21 2.00 3.80 -8.07
CA VAL A 21 0.59 3.54 -7.75
C VAL A 21 0.48 2.62 -6.53
N VAL A 22 1.25 1.53 -6.48
CA VAL A 22 1.27 0.61 -5.34
C VAL A 22 1.67 1.34 -4.06
N ILE A 23 2.75 2.13 -4.09
CA ILE A 23 3.20 2.90 -2.92
C ILE A 23 2.13 3.90 -2.46
N VAL A 24 1.49 4.61 -3.39
CA VAL A 24 0.42 5.57 -3.09
C VAL A 24 -0.78 4.87 -2.46
N VAL A 25 -1.22 3.74 -3.01
CA VAL A 25 -2.34 2.96 -2.46
C VAL A 25 -2.01 2.43 -1.07
N LEU A 26 -0.80 1.89 -0.87
CA LEU A 26 -0.33 1.46 0.45
C LEU A 26 -0.29 2.63 1.43
N ALA A 27 0.21 3.79 1.03
CA ALA A 27 0.25 4.98 1.87
C ALA A 27 -1.16 5.43 2.26
N HIS A 28 -2.12 5.47 1.34
CA HIS A 28 -3.51 5.84 1.67
C HIS A 28 -4.20 4.82 2.58
N ALA A 29 -3.92 3.52 2.41
CA ALA A 29 -4.43 2.49 3.29
C ALA A 29 -3.75 2.51 4.68
N SER A 30 -2.50 2.94 4.75
CA SER A 30 -1.67 2.93 5.97
C SER A 30 -1.70 4.24 6.74
N VAL A 31 -2.22 5.32 6.15
CA VAL A 31 -2.52 6.55 6.86
C VAL A 31 -3.92 6.36 7.44
N PRO A 32 -4.07 5.93 8.71
CA PRO A 32 -5.30 6.24 9.42
C PRO A 32 -5.42 7.74 9.31
N VAL A 33 -6.58 8.23 8.88
CA VAL A 33 -6.87 9.66 8.87
C VAL A 33 -6.77 10.12 10.33
N GLU A 34 -5.58 10.55 10.74
CA GLU A 34 -5.26 11.09 12.06
C GLU A 34 -5.98 12.43 12.18
N GLY A 35 -7.27 12.32 12.47
CA GLY A 35 -8.20 13.43 12.49
C GLY A 35 -9.54 12.94 12.99
N SER A 36 -9.60 12.60 14.29
CA SER A 36 -10.85 12.40 15.05
C SER A 36 -11.58 11.06 14.87
N ALA A 37 -10.96 9.97 15.31
CA ALA A 37 -11.67 8.90 16.01
C ALA A 37 -10.56 8.19 16.83
N ILE A 38 -10.49 8.22 18.15
CA ILE A 38 -11.43 7.62 19.08
C ILE A 38 -10.97 8.07 20.48
N CYS A 39 -11.54 9.14 21.04
CA CYS A 39 -11.74 9.19 22.49
C CYS A 39 -12.84 8.20 22.82
N SER A 40 -12.54 6.90 22.77
CA SER A 40 -13.41 5.86 23.29
C SER A 40 -12.51 4.86 23.99
N SER A 41 -12.52 4.98 25.31
CA SER A 41 -12.06 3.99 26.26
C SER A 41 -12.81 2.68 26.04
N ILE A 42 -12.42 1.90 25.03
CA ILE A 42 -12.75 0.48 24.97
C ILE A 42 -11.55 -0.25 25.55
N SER A 43 -11.73 -0.66 26.81
CA SER A 43 -10.92 -1.65 27.48
C SER A 43 -10.86 -2.90 26.60
N LEU A 44 -9.78 -3.02 25.81
CA LEU A 44 -9.56 -4.13 24.90
C LEU A 44 -9.11 -5.36 25.71
N SER A 45 -10.05 -6.00 26.39
CA SER A 45 -9.87 -7.29 27.08
C SER A 45 -10.01 -8.48 26.11
N THR A 46 -9.51 -8.34 24.88
CA THR A 46 -9.50 -9.42 23.88
C THR A 46 -8.22 -9.29 23.05
N PRO A 47 -7.28 -10.24 23.14
CA PRO A 47 -6.05 -10.18 22.37
C PRO A 47 -6.36 -10.30 20.87
N LEU A 48 -5.62 -9.52 20.08
CA LEU A 48 -5.56 -9.48 18.62
C LEU A 48 -5.14 -10.84 18.03
N ILE A 49 -6.00 -11.84 18.12
CA ILE A 49 -5.81 -13.17 17.50
C ILE A 49 -6.81 -13.30 16.36
N TRP A 50 -6.72 -12.47 15.32
CA TRP A 50 -7.34 -12.80 14.02
C TRP A 50 -6.86 -11.91 12.86
N ALA A 51 -5.60 -12.05 12.46
CA ALA A 51 -5.19 -11.69 11.08
C ALA A 51 -4.03 -12.57 10.59
N SER A 52 -3.84 -13.74 11.20
CA SER A 52 -2.82 -14.73 10.84
C SER A 52 -3.42 -16.13 10.99
N ALA A 53 -4.50 -16.40 10.23
CA ALA A 53 -5.11 -17.73 10.12
C ALA A 53 -5.94 -17.82 8.83
N ALA A 54 -5.33 -17.40 7.72
CA ALA A 54 -5.77 -17.71 6.37
C ALA A 54 -4.54 -18.15 5.56
N GLU A 55 -3.80 -19.10 6.13
CA GLU A 55 -2.99 -20.09 5.44
C GLU A 55 -3.40 -21.48 5.96
#